data_AF-A0A9W7XTX5-F1
#
_entry.id   AF-A0A9W7XTX5-F1
#
_cell.length_a   1.000
_cell.length_b   1.000
_cell.length_c   1.000
_cell.angle_alpha   90.00
_cell.angle_beta   90.00
_cell.angle_gamma   90.00
#
_symmetry.space_group_name_H-M   'P 1'
#
loop_
_entity.id
_entity.type
_entity.pdbx_description
1 polymer ?
#
loop_
_entity_poly.entity_id
_entity_poly.type
_entity_poly.pdbx_seq_one_letter_code
_entity_poly.pdbx_strand_id
1 'polypeptide(L)'
;MRILCVAEKPSQAKAVVQILSQGQSGMREGCSRYNKNYDFQYRVAGTFVQATMTSVLGHVVELDFPQTMRKWHSCNPVSLFTAPIVQSVEKAKDVARNIEREARTATHLYIWTDCDREGESIGNEIADICRSVNARIVVKRAHFSSVLPQEIHQAMQNPRELDMRLVAAVQARTELDLRIGSALTRFQTLRLQSRFAAVQDKIVSYGPCQFPTLGFVVDQFRRVESFVPEAFWFIFLEHEKNDGRAVFLWRRQRLFDQEACFALYAKCTQAPTARVQLARSRPQEKWRPLPLTTVELQKCCARFLRLSPDVIMSIAEGLYNQGFVSYPRTETDQFDRNMDLQGIVTKLTQYQPLADYAQRLVGGNEFR
;
A
#
# COMPACT_ATOMS: atom_id res chain seq x y z
N MET A 1 -29.21 6.84 -23.03
CA MET A 1 -28.22 7.24 -22.01
C MET A 1 -26.88 6.63 -22.38
N ARG A 2 -25.80 7.42 -22.37
CA ARG A 2 -24.42 6.93 -22.58
C ARG A 2 -23.60 7.21 -21.32
N ILE A 3 -22.91 6.19 -20.82
CA ILE A 3 -22.07 6.24 -19.63
C ILE A 3 -20.60 6.13 -20.06
N LEU A 4 -19.78 7.11 -19.71
CA LEU A 4 -18.33 6.99 -19.79
C LEU A 4 -17.82 6.40 -18.47
N CYS A 5 -17.13 5.27 -18.52
CA CYS A 5 -16.47 4.65 -17.39
C CYS A 5 -14.96 4.83 -17.52
N VAL A 6 -14.26 5.27 -16.47
CA VAL A 6 -12.81 5.49 -16.51
C VAL A 6 -12.13 4.82 -15.33
N ALA A 7 -11.28 3.83 -15.61
CA ALA A 7 -10.47 3.11 -14.63
C ALA A 7 -9.06 3.72 -14.48
N GLU A 8 -8.33 3.35 -13.42
CA GLU A 8 -7.00 3.91 -13.15
C GLU A 8 -5.92 3.40 -14.10
N LYS A 9 -6.04 2.16 -14.56
CA LYS A 9 -5.05 1.45 -15.39
C LYS A 9 -5.72 0.63 -16.50
N PRO A 10 -5.06 0.40 -17.66
CA PRO A 10 -5.62 -0.41 -18.74
C PRO A 10 -6.00 -1.84 -18.35
N SER A 11 -5.19 -2.46 -17.48
CA SER A 11 -5.46 -3.81 -16.96
C SER A 11 -6.77 -3.86 -16.17
N GLN A 12 -6.99 -2.87 -15.29
CA GLN A 12 -8.20 -2.74 -14.51
C GLN A 12 -9.42 -2.50 -15.41
N ALA A 13 -9.34 -1.58 -16.37
CA ALA A 13 -10.42 -1.35 -17.34
C ALA A 13 -10.82 -2.65 -18.05
N LYS A 14 -9.83 -3.42 -18.52
CA LYS A 14 -10.08 -4.70 -19.19
C LYS A 14 -10.76 -5.72 -18.27
N ALA A 15 -10.29 -5.84 -17.02
CA ALA A 15 -10.87 -6.78 -16.06
C ALA A 15 -12.32 -6.41 -15.71
N VAL A 16 -12.60 -5.13 -15.46
CA VAL A 16 -13.95 -4.63 -15.17
C VAL A 16 -14.89 -4.80 -16.36
N VAL A 17 -14.43 -4.50 -17.58
CA VAL A 17 -15.22 -4.70 -18.82
C VAL A 17 -15.55 -6.16 -19.05
N GLN A 18 -14.59 -7.06 -18.83
CA GLN A 18 -14.83 -8.49 -19.01
C GLN A 18 -16.00 -8.98 -18.16
N ILE A 19 -16.10 -8.48 -16.92
CA ILE A 19 -17.19 -8.76 -16.00
C ILE A 19 -18.48 -8.08 -16.46
N LEU A 20 -18.48 -6.76 -16.64
CA LEU A 20 -19.70 -5.99 -16.90
C LEU A 20 -20.33 -6.33 -18.25
N SER A 21 -19.53 -6.63 -19.26
CA SER A 21 -20.00 -7.00 -20.60
C SER A 21 -20.25 -8.51 -20.75
N GLN A 22 -19.90 -9.33 -19.75
CA GLN A 22 -19.92 -10.79 -19.84
C GLN A 22 -19.17 -11.31 -21.10
N GLY A 23 -18.07 -10.63 -21.45
CA GLY A 23 -17.28 -10.90 -22.65
C GLY A 23 -17.80 -10.30 -23.96
N GLN A 24 -18.93 -9.58 -23.94
CA GLN A 24 -19.56 -8.99 -25.13
C GLN A 24 -19.26 -7.48 -25.23
N SER A 25 -17.99 -7.12 -25.40
CA SER A 25 -17.55 -5.72 -25.62
C SER A 25 -16.90 -5.52 -26.99
N GLY A 26 -17.20 -4.42 -27.66
CA GLY A 26 -16.47 -3.96 -28.83
C GLY A 26 -15.26 -3.12 -28.43
N MET A 27 -14.09 -3.40 -29.00
CA MET A 27 -12.88 -2.62 -28.74
C MET A 27 -12.65 -1.59 -29.83
N ARG A 28 -12.38 -0.34 -29.44
CA ARG A 28 -11.93 0.76 -30.31
C ARG A 28 -10.59 1.30 -29.83
N GLU A 29 -9.81 1.81 -30.77
CA GLU A 29 -8.61 2.58 -30.46
C GLU A 29 -8.96 3.93 -29.83
N GLY A 30 -8.23 4.28 -28.76
CA GLY A 30 -8.27 5.60 -28.14
C GLY A 30 -7.23 6.52 -28.77
N CYS A 31 -7.11 7.74 -28.23
CA CYS A 31 -6.03 8.66 -28.64
C CYS A 31 -4.65 8.24 -28.10
N SER A 32 -4.59 7.50 -26.99
CA SER A 32 -3.37 6.90 -26.45
C SER A 32 -3.21 5.46 -26.93
N ARG A 33 -2.00 5.06 -27.30
CA ARG A 33 -1.68 3.68 -27.74
C ARG A 33 -2.01 2.63 -26.68
N TYR A 34 -1.91 2.99 -25.41
CA TYR A 34 -2.03 2.07 -24.28
C TYR A 34 -3.45 2.00 -23.69
N ASN A 35 -4.28 3.01 -23.94
CA ASN A 35 -5.61 3.16 -23.34
C ASN A 35 -6.67 2.94 -24.43
N LYS A 36 -7.23 1.73 -24.47
CA LYS A 36 -8.30 1.36 -25.41
C LYS A 36 -9.66 1.82 -24.89
N ASN A 37 -10.63 1.91 -25.80
CA ASN A 37 -12.04 2.14 -25.46
C ASN A 37 -12.80 0.83 -25.67
N TYR A 38 -13.57 0.42 -24.67
CA TYR A 38 -14.39 -0.78 -24.72
C TYR A 38 -15.86 -0.39 -24.62
N ASP A 39 -16.60 -0.55 -25.71
CA ASP A 39 -18.03 -0.26 -25.75
C ASP A 39 -18.82 -1.53 -25.44
N PHE A 40 -19.82 -1.41 -24.56
CA PHE A 40 -20.69 -2.51 -24.19
C PHE A 40 -22.08 -2.00 -23.82
N GLN A 41 -23.05 -2.90 -23.79
CA GLN A 41 -24.37 -2.62 -23.25
C GLN A 41 -24.47 -3.13 -21.82
N TYR A 42 -25.12 -2.36 -20.96
CA TYR A 42 -25.35 -2.74 -19.58
C TYR A 42 -26.77 -2.38 -19.16
N ARG A 43 -27.32 -3.10 -18.16
CA ARG A 43 -28.66 -2.83 -17.64
C ARG A 43 -28.56 -2.09 -16.31
N VAL A 44 -29.03 -0.85 -16.27
CA VAL A 44 -29.10 -0.02 -15.05
C VAL A 44 -30.57 0.22 -14.74
N ALA A 45 -31.01 -0.13 -13.52
CA ALA A 45 -32.40 0.04 -13.07
C ALA A 45 -33.46 -0.47 -14.08
N GLY A 46 -33.17 -1.59 -14.75
CA GLY A 46 -34.08 -2.22 -15.70
C GLY A 46 -33.97 -1.73 -17.15
N THR A 47 -33.25 -0.63 -17.43
CA THR A 47 -33.08 -0.06 -18.78
C THR A 47 -31.69 -0.36 -19.35
N PHE A 48 -31.63 -0.67 -20.65
CA PHE A 48 -30.36 -0.82 -21.35
C PHE A 48 -29.71 0.53 -21.62
N VAL A 49 -28.44 0.65 -21.26
CA VAL A 49 -27.61 1.84 -21.49
C VAL A 49 -26.38 1.43 -22.28
N GLN A 50 -25.85 2.35 -23.08
CA GLN A 50 -24.54 2.15 -23.69
C GLN A 50 -23.46 2.68 -22.76
N ALA A 51 -22.42 1.90 -22.57
CA ALA A 51 -21.28 2.27 -21.76
C ALA A 51 -19.99 2.16 -22.59
N THR A 52 -19.08 3.10 -22.38
CA THR A 52 -17.71 3.03 -22.90
C THR A 52 -16.77 3.03 -21.71
N MET A 53 -16.01 1.95 -21.51
CA MET A 53 -14.91 1.93 -20.54
C MET A 53 -13.60 2.33 -21.21
N THR A 54 -12.86 3.21 -20.56
CA THR A 54 -11.46 3.48 -20.88
C THR A 54 -10.65 3.54 -19.58
N SER A 55 -9.39 3.94 -19.66
CA SER A 55 -8.54 4.10 -18.47
C SER A 55 -7.60 5.28 -18.59
N VAL A 56 -7.06 5.69 -17.45
CA VAL A 56 -5.86 6.53 -17.35
C VAL A 56 -4.61 5.65 -17.14
N LEU A 57 -3.49 6.28 -16.77
CA LEU A 57 -2.24 5.62 -16.40
C LEU A 57 -1.78 6.17 -15.03
N GLY A 58 -2.69 6.17 -14.06
CA GLY A 58 -2.55 6.95 -12.82
C GLY A 58 -2.94 8.42 -13.00
N HIS A 59 -2.29 9.33 -12.27
CA HIS A 59 -2.53 10.78 -12.38
C HIS A 59 -2.37 11.29 -13.81
N VAL A 60 -3.34 12.09 -14.26
CA VAL A 60 -3.36 12.74 -15.57
C VAL A 60 -2.82 14.16 -15.47
N VAL A 61 -3.01 14.78 -14.30
CA VAL A 61 -2.59 16.15 -14.01
C VAL A 61 -1.29 16.14 -13.21
N GLU A 62 -0.32 16.94 -13.65
CA GLU A 62 0.91 17.24 -12.92
C GLU A 62 0.84 18.66 -12.33
N LEU A 63 1.23 18.79 -11.07
CA LEU A 63 1.43 20.08 -10.40
C LEU A 63 2.88 20.51 -10.53
N ASP A 64 3.10 21.75 -10.96
CA ASP A 64 4.44 22.35 -11.04
C ASP A 64 4.36 23.87 -10.79
N PHE A 65 5.50 24.52 -10.67
CA PHE A 65 5.59 25.98 -10.66
C PHE A 65 5.43 26.56 -12.09
N PRO A 66 5.09 27.85 -12.22
CA PRO A 66 5.10 28.55 -13.50
C PRO A 66 6.47 28.47 -14.18
N GLN A 67 6.50 28.54 -15.50
CA GLN A 67 7.74 28.44 -16.29
C GLN A 67 8.83 29.43 -15.83
N THR A 68 8.44 30.61 -15.36
CA THR A 68 9.34 31.64 -14.80
C THR A 68 10.07 31.19 -13.53
N MET A 69 9.53 30.22 -12.78
CA MET A 69 10.07 29.73 -11.49
C MET A 69 10.52 28.26 -11.54
N ARG A 70 10.41 27.58 -12.69
CA ARG A 70 10.83 26.18 -12.85
C ARG A 70 12.35 26.00 -12.83
N LYS A 71 13.11 26.95 -13.39
CA LYS A 71 14.58 26.85 -13.39
C LYS A 71 15.12 27.11 -11.98
N TRP A 72 16.14 26.34 -11.60
CA TRP A 72 16.66 26.38 -10.22
C TRP A 72 17.22 27.75 -9.82
N HIS A 73 17.79 28.48 -10.79
CA HIS A 73 18.38 29.81 -10.60
C HIS A 73 17.42 30.97 -10.96
N SER A 74 16.17 30.69 -11.35
CA SER A 74 15.25 31.76 -11.79
C SER A 74 14.49 32.45 -10.65
N CYS A 75 14.55 31.92 -9.43
CA CYS A 75 13.98 32.54 -8.24
C CYS A 75 14.72 32.12 -6.98
N ASN A 76 14.58 32.91 -5.91
CA ASN A 76 15.03 32.48 -4.59
C ASN A 76 14.18 31.27 -4.14
N PRO A 77 14.77 30.18 -3.61
CA PRO A 77 14.02 29.01 -3.15
C PRO A 77 12.91 29.33 -2.12
N VAL A 78 13.07 30.36 -1.28
CA VAL A 78 12.05 30.81 -0.32
C VAL A 78 10.76 31.25 -1.02
N SER A 79 10.85 31.84 -2.21
CA SER A 79 9.69 32.28 -2.98
C SER A 79 8.79 31.12 -3.42
N LEU A 80 9.28 29.87 -3.43
CA LEU A 80 8.49 28.69 -3.80
C LEU A 80 7.41 28.32 -2.77
N PHE A 81 7.51 28.81 -1.52
CA PHE A 81 6.47 28.59 -0.51
C PHE A 81 5.15 29.31 -0.85
N THR A 82 5.22 30.44 -1.56
CA THR A 82 4.04 31.25 -1.91
C THR A 82 3.82 31.36 -3.43
N ALA A 83 4.71 30.77 -4.23
CA ALA A 83 4.57 30.76 -5.69
C ALA A 83 3.22 30.15 -6.11
N PRO A 84 2.56 30.68 -7.15
CA PRO A 84 1.39 30.00 -7.70
C PRO A 84 1.80 28.62 -8.22
N ILE A 85 0.85 27.68 -8.22
CA ILE A 85 1.04 26.34 -8.78
C ILE A 85 0.20 26.25 -10.05
N VAL A 86 0.76 25.63 -11.07
CA VAL A 86 0.11 25.37 -12.35
C VAL A 86 -0.15 23.88 -12.50
N GLN A 87 -1.32 23.56 -13.02
CA GLN A 87 -1.70 22.21 -13.42
C GLN A 87 -1.39 22.02 -14.91
N SER A 88 -0.88 20.85 -15.28
CA SER A 88 -0.62 20.49 -16.69
C SER A 88 -0.99 19.05 -16.97
N VAL A 89 -1.55 18.80 -18.14
CA VAL A 89 -1.83 17.45 -18.67
C VAL A 89 -0.87 17.06 -19.79
N GLU A 90 0.21 17.81 -20.02
CA GLU A 90 1.07 17.63 -21.21
C GLU A 90 1.64 16.21 -21.33
N LYS A 91 2.05 15.62 -20.19
CA LYS A 91 2.57 14.25 -20.15
C LYS A 91 1.51 13.18 -20.46
N ALA A 92 0.24 13.48 -20.23
CA ALA A 92 -0.90 12.58 -20.43
C ALA A 92 -1.89 13.12 -21.47
N LYS A 93 -1.43 13.97 -22.40
CA LYS A 93 -2.31 14.72 -23.31
C LYS A 93 -3.20 13.86 -24.19
N ASP A 94 -2.70 12.70 -24.64
CA ASP A 94 -3.49 11.79 -25.48
C ASP A 94 -4.53 11.03 -24.64
N VAL A 95 -4.26 10.77 -23.37
CA VAL A 95 -5.24 10.22 -22.42
C VAL A 95 -6.34 11.26 -22.16
N ALA A 96 -5.95 12.50 -21.86
CA ALA A 96 -6.89 13.60 -21.65
C ALA A 96 -7.78 13.84 -22.88
N ARG A 97 -7.18 13.90 -24.08
CA ARG A 97 -7.92 14.04 -25.35
C ARG A 97 -8.91 12.89 -25.60
N ASN A 98 -8.56 11.66 -25.22
CA ASN A 98 -9.47 10.52 -25.32
C ASN A 98 -10.67 10.69 -24.38
N ILE A 99 -10.42 11.08 -23.13
CA ILE A 99 -11.47 11.34 -22.13
C ILE A 99 -12.40 12.45 -22.61
N GLU A 100 -11.85 13.58 -23.07
CA GLU A 100 -12.62 14.69 -23.63
C GLU A 100 -13.51 14.24 -24.81
N ARG A 101 -12.95 13.43 -25.72
CA ARG A 101 -13.68 12.93 -26.89
C ARG A 101 -14.90 12.11 -26.49
N GLU A 102 -14.73 11.17 -25.56
CA GLU A 102 -15.83 10.31 -25.12
C GLU A 102 -16.83 11.09 -24.24
N ALA A 103 -16.35 12.02 -23.41
CA ALA A 103 -17.18 12.85 -22.51
C ALA A 103 -18.16 13.77 -23.25
N ARG A 104 -17.83 14.25 -24.46
CA ARG A 104 -18.73 15.07 -25.30
C ARG A 104 -20.05 14.37 -25.64
N THR A 105 -20.05 13.04 -25.71
CA THR A 105 -21.23 12.23 -26.06
C THR A 105 -21.84 11.51 -24.86
N ALA A 106 -21.17 11.56 -23.71
CA ALA A 106 -21.61 10.90 -22.49
C ALA A 106 -22.56 11.81 -21.69
N THR A 107 -23.56 11.18 -21.09
CA THR A 107 -24.47 11.85 -20.14
C THR A 107 -23.99 11.70 -18.69
N HIS A 108 -23.27 10.60 -18.42
CA HIS A 108 -22.78 10.25 -17.08
C HIS A 108 -21.31 9.84 -17.18
N LEU A 109 -20.53 10.19 -16.16
CA LEU A 109 -19.18 9.70 -15.90
C LEU A 109 -19.22 8.80 -14.67
N TYR A 110 -18.76 7.55 -14.81
CA TYR A 110 -18.58 6.61 -13.70
C TYR A 110 -17.08 6.40 -13.48
N ILE A 111 -16.59 6.79 -12.30
CA ILE A 111 -15.18 6.68 -11.92
C ILE A 111 -14.92 5.29 -11.32
N TRP A 112 -13.98 4.58 -11.93
CA TRP A 112 -13.58 3.21 -11.61
C TRP A 112 -12.11 3.10 -11.15
N THR A 113 -11.54 4.20 -10.66
CA THR A 113 -10.19 4.20 -10.05
C THR A 113 -10.15 3.37 -8.77
N ASP A 114 -8.96 3.04 -8.27
CA ASP A 114 -8.81 2.26 -7.04
C ASP A 114 -9.48 2.98 -5.85
N CYS A 115 -10.04 2.22 -4.89
CA CYS A 115 -10.82 2.79 -3.78
C CYS A 115 -9.95 3.24 -2.60
N ASP A 116 -8.94 4.08 -2.90
CA ASP A 116 -8.10 4.75 -1.92
C ASP A 116 -8.11 6.28 -2.12
N ARG A 117 -7.26 7.00 -1.37
CA ARG A 117 -7.19 8.47 -1.47
C ARG A 117 -6.69 8.92 -2.84
N GLU A 118 -5.69 8.24 -3.40
CA GLU A 118 -5.10 8.59 -4.69
C GLU A 118 -6.11 8.37 -5.82
N GLY A 119 -6.85 7.26 -5.78
CA GLY A 119 -7.89 6.97 -6.76
C GLY A 119 -9.06 7.96 -6.73
N GLU A 120 -9.45 8.48 -5.56
CA GLU A 120 -10.43 9.58 -5.47
C GLU A 120 -9.87 10.87 -6.11
N SER A 121 -8.60 11.21 -5.87
CA SER A 121 -7.93 12.37 -6.49
C SER A 121 -7.85 12.25 -8.01
N ILE A 122 -7.43 11.10 -8.53
CA ILE A 122 -7.41 10.80 -9.98
C ILE A 122 -8.83 10.86 -10.55
N GLY A 123 -9.81 10.36 -9.80
CA GLY A 123 -11.22 10.48 -10.12
C GLY A 123 -11.66 11.94 -10.33
N ASN A 124 -11.21 12.85 -9.45
CA ASN A 124 -11.49 14.27 -9.60
C ASN A 124 -10.81 14.88 -10.84
N GLU A 125 -9.57 14.52 -11.14
CA GLU A 125 -8.87 14.96 -12.35
C GLU A 125 -9.65 14.56 -13.62
N ILE A 126 -10.13 13.31 -13.67
CA ILE A 126 -10.96 12.81 -14.78
C ILE A 126 -12.27 13.61 -14.87
N ALA A 127 -12.91 13.87 -13.73
CA ALA A 127 -14.15 14.65 -13.68
C ALA A 127 -13.96 16.08 -14.20
N ASP A 128 -12.87 16.74 -13.83
CA ASP A 128 -12.55 18.10 -14.26
C ASP A 128 -12.26 18.14 -15.77
N ILE A 129 -11.51 17.17 -16.30
CA ILE A 129 -11.30 17.01 -17.76
C ILE A 129 -12.64 16.83 -18.47
N CYS A 130 -13.52 15.96 -17.98
CA CYS A 130 -14.84 15.75 -18.59
C CYS A 130 -15.71 17.02 -18.55
N ARG A 131 -15.73 17.73 -17.42
CA ARG A 131 -16.53 18.94 -17.24
C ARG A 131 -16.03 20.11 -18.09
N SER A 132 -14.74 20.15 -18.44
CA SER A 132 -14.17 21.16 -19.34
C SER A 132 -14.82 21.15 -20.75
N VAL A 133 -15.30 19.99 -21.21
CA VAL A 133 -15.97 19.82 -22.51
C VAL A 133 -17.46 19.55 -22.41
N ASN A 134 -17.95 19.15 -21.23
CA ASN A 134 -19.36 18.87 -20.95
C ASN A 134 -19.71 19.20 -19.50
N ALA A 135 -20.02 20.47 -19.22
CA ALA A 135 -20.32 20.96 -17.88
C ALA A 135 -21.56 20.31 -17.22
N ARG A 136 -22.43 19.66 -18.00
CA ARG A 136 -23.67 19.02 -17.51
C ARG A 136 -23.50 17.51 -17.21
N ILE A 137 -22.31 16.95 -17.42
CA ILE A 137 -22.06 15.52 -17.18
C ILE A 137 -22.28 15.18 -15.70
N VAL A 138 -23.08 14.15 -15.44
CA VAL A 138 -23.33 13.67 -14.07
C VAL A 138 -22.19 12.76 -13.66
N VAL A 139 -21.45 13.13 -12.62
CA VAL A 139 -20.31 12.37 -12.12
C VAL A 139 -20.76 11.43 -11.01
N LYS A 140 -20.32 10.18 -11.07
CA LYS A 140 -20.60 9.11 -10.12
C LYS A 140 -19.34 8.29 -9.87
N ARG A 141 -19.25 7.68 -8.69
CA ARG A 141 -18.09 6.92 -8.21
C ARG A 141 -18.47 5.48 -7.92
N ALA A 142 -17.90 4.54 -8.67
CA ALA A 142 -18.02 3.11 -8.37
C ALA A 142 -17.13 2.78 -7.16
N HIS A 143 -17.64 2.03 -6.19
CA HIS A 143 -16.89 1.63 -4.99
C HIS A 143 -16.82 0.11 -4.87
N PHE A 144 -15.61 -0.43 -4.80
CA PHE A 144 -15.33 -1.86 -4.78
C PHE A 144 -14.00 -2.15 -4.08
N SER A 145 -13.89 -3.32 -3.46
CA SER A 145 -12.68 -3.75 -2.73
C SER A 145 -11.98 -4.93 -3.40
N SER A 146 -12.65 -5.59 -4.34
CA SER A 146 -12.10 -6.67 -5.16
C SER A 146 -12.64 -6.62 -6.59
N VAL A 147 -11.91 -7.23 -7.53
CA VAL A 147 -12.35 -7.38 -8.93
C VAL A 147 -13.16 -8.66 -9.10
N LEU A 148 -14.15 -8.86 -8.22
CA LEU A 148 -15.07 -10.01 -8.27
C LEU A 148 -16.38 -9.63 -8.98
N PRO A 149 -17.01 -10.55 -9.74
CA PRO A 149 -18.20 -10.23 -10.52
C PRO A 149 -19.33 -9.57 -9.73
N GLN A 150 -19.63 -10.11 -8.54
CA GLN A 150 -20.70 -9.60 -7.69
C GLN A 150 -20.44 -8.15 -7.23
N GLU A 151 -19.24 -7.86 -6.74
CA GLU A 151 -18.86 -6.50 -6.29
C GLU A 151 -18.88 -5.49 -7.43
N ILE A 152 -18.34 -5.87 -8.60
CA ILE A 152 -18.30 -4.98 -9.76
C ILE A 152 -19.73 -4.68 -10.27
N HIS A 153 -20.62 -5.67 -10.32
CA HIS A 153 -22.02 -5.42 -10.67
C HIS A 153 -22.73 -4.54 -9.63
N GLN A 154 -22.47 -4.76 -8.34
CA GLN A 154 -23.02 -3.94 -7.26
C GLN A 154 -22.54 -2.48 -7.35
N ALA A 155 -21.25 -2.26 -7.63
CA ALA A 155 -20.65 -0.94 -7.78
C ALA A 155 -21.19 -0.17 -8.99
N MET A 156 -21.49 -0.87 -10.09
CA MET A 156 -22.12 -0.27 -11.27
C MET A 156 -23.58 0.10 -11.02
N GLN A 157 -24.31 -0.67 -10.21
CA GLN A 157 -25.73 -0.43 -9.93
C GLN A 157 -25.95 0.61 -8.81
N ASN A 158 -25.03 0.71 -7.85
CA ASN A 158 -25.14 1.57 -6.67
C ASN A 158 -23.93 2.51 -6.54
N PRO A 159 -23.66 3.38 -7.52
CA PRO A 159 -22.54 4.29 -7.43
C PRO A 159 -22.81 5.40 -6.41
N ARG A 160 -21.75 5.90 -5.78
CA ARG A 160 -21.78 7.01 -4.83
C ARG A 160 -21.31 8.31 -5.45
N GLU A 161 -21.29 9.39 -4.65
CA GLU A 161 -20.60 10.62 -5.01
C GLU A 161 -19.09 10.50 -4.75
N LEU A 162 -18.30 11.29 -5.47
CA LEU A 162 -16.87 11.40 -5.22
C LEU A 162 -16.60 12.03 -3.85
N ASP A 163 -15.65 11.50 -3.09
CA ASP A 163 -15.33 12.06 -1.77
C ASP A 163 -14.32 13.22 -1.89
N MET A 164 -14.85 14.43 -1.98
CA MET A 164 -14.05 15.64 -2.11
C MET A 164 -13.13 15.91 -0.91
N ARG A 165 -13.37 15.30 0.27
CA ARG A 165 -12.46 15.44 1.42
C ARG A 165 -11.18 14.64 1.21
N LEU A 166 -11.29 13.44 0.63
CA LEU A 166 -10.14 12.62 0.28
C LEU A 166 -9.34 13.27 -0.86
N VAL A 167 -10.02 13.83 -1.85
CA VAL A 167 -9.41 14.63 -2.92
C VAL A 167 -8.61 15.80 -2.33
N ALA A 168 -9.23 16.60 -1.45
CA ALA A 168 -8.57 17.74 -0.83
C ALA A 168 -7.33 17.33 0.00
N ALA A 169 -7.37 16.17 0.66
CA ALA A 169 -6.24 15.65 1.41
C ALA A 169 -5.05 15.30 0.50
N VAL A 170 -5.29 14.67 -0.67
CA VAL A 170 -4.23 14.38 -1.65
C VAL A 170 -3.67 15.66 -2.25
N GLN A 171 -4.54 16.59 -2.65
CA GLN A 171 -4.12 17.89 -3.19
C GLN A 171 -3.22 18.66 -2.22
N ALA A 172 -3.63 18.74 -0.94
CA ALA A 172 -2.82 19.36 0.11
C ALA A 172 -1.47 18.68 0.29
N ARG A 173 -1.43 17.34 0.34
CA ARG A 173 -0.19 16.58 0.45
C ARG A 173 0.74 16.84 -0.74
N THR A 174 0.23 16.76 -1.95
CA THR A 174 1.02 16.95 -3.19
C THR A 174 1.58 18.37 -3.28
N GLU A 175 0.79 19.38 -2.91
CA GLU A 175 1.27 20.77 -2.85
C GLU A 175 2.35 20.96 -1.77
N LEU A 176 2.16 20.43 -0.56
CA LEU A 176 3.15 20.51 0.50
C LEU A 176 4.48 19.84 0.10
N ASP A 177 4.41 18.64 -0.47
CA ASP A 177 5.56 17.89 -0.95
C ASP A 177 6.31 18.66 -2.06
N LEU A 178 5.57 19.22 -3.03
CA LEU A 178 6.15 20.04 -4.11
C LEU A 178 6.85 21.28 -3.56
N ARG A 179 6.20 22.04 -2.68
CA ARG A 179 6.72 23.29 -2.13
C ARG A 179 7.92 23.05 -1.24
N ILE A 180 7.76 22.23 -0.20
CA ILE A 180 8.82 21.96 0.80
C ILE A 180 9.98 21.25 0.13
N GLY A 181 9.69 20.23 -0.69
CA GLY A 181 10.70 19.46 -1.39
C GLY A 181 11.51 20.32 -2.36
N SER A 182 10.86 21.13 -3.18
CA SER A 182 11.56 22.00 -4.14
C SER A 182 12.35 23.10 -3.46
N ALA A 183 11.79 23.77 -2.46
CA ALA A 183 12.46 24.87 -1.75
C ALA A 183 13.74 24.37 -1.06
N LEU A 184 13.63 23.31 -0.25
CA LEU A 184 14.76 22.80 0.52
C LEU A 184 15.77 22.06 -0.36
N THR A 185 15.33 21.29 -1.35
CA THR A 185 16.23 20.64 -2.31
C THR A 185 17.07 21.67 -3.07
N ARG A 186 16.45 22.71 -3.63
CA ARG A 186 17.18 23.76 -4.35
C ARG A 186 18.14 24.50 -3.42
N PHE A 187 17.68 24.90 -2.24
CA PHE A 187 18.52 25.59 -1.25
C PHE A 187 19.77 24.79 -0.89
N GLN A 188 19.61 23.53 -0.46
CA GLN A 188 20.73 22.75 0.03
C GLN A 188 21.63 22.27 -1.11
N THR A 189 21.08 21.89 -2.26
CA THR A 189 21.88 21.44 -3.40
C THR A 189 22.76 22.58 -3.92
N LEU A 190 22.20 23.76 -4.21
CA LEU A 190 22.98 24.89 -4.71
C LEU A 190 24.06 25.32 -3.71
N ARG A 191 23.74 25.31 -2.41
CA ARG A 191 24.69 25.64 -1.35
C ARG A 191 25.81 24.60 -1.21
N LEU A 192 25.50 23.31 -1.25
CA LEU A 192 26.48 22.24 -1.04
C LEU A 192 27.35 22.01 -2.28
N GLN A 193 26.79 22.09 -3.49
CA GLN A 193 27.54 21.98 -4.75
C GLN A 193 28.64 23.05 -4.84
N SER A 194 28.36 24.27 -4.39
CA SER A 194 29.35 25.35 -4.37
C SER A 194 30.49 25.16 -3.35
N ARG A 195 30.34 24.22 -2.40
CA ARG A 195 31.25 24.04 -1.26
C ARG A 195 32.04 22.74 -1.29
N PHE A 196 31.47 21.68 -1.86
CA PHE A 196 32.02 20.34 -1.76
C PHE A 196 32.05 19.66 -3.14
N ALA A 197 33.26 19.41 -3.66
CA ALA A 197 33.47 18.75 -4.94
C ALA A 197 32.77 17.37 -5.02
N ALA A 198 32.70 16.64 -3.90
CA ALA A 198 32.08 15.30 -3.83
C ALA A 198 30.58 15.25 -4.21
N VAL A 199 29.90 16.40 -4.20
CA VAL A 199 28.47 16.53 -4.53
C VAL A 199 28.21 17.54 -5.64
N GLN A 200 29.25 18.07 -6.31
CA GLN A 200 29.14 19.12 -7.32
C GLN A 200 28.14 18.77 -8.44
N ASP A 201 28.12 17.51 -8.88
CA ASP A 201 27.22 17.02 -9.93
C ASP A 201 26.02 16.22 -9.39
N LYS A 202 25.74 16.30 -8.08
CA LYS A 202 24.69 15.52 -7.42
C LYS A 202 23.57 16.42 -6.92
N ILE A 203 22.34 15.91 -7.02
CA ILE A 203 21.19 16.50 -6.35
C ILE A 203 21.15 15.99 -4.92
N VAL A 204 21.15 16.90 -3.96
CA VAL A 204 20.92 16.58 -2.55
C VAL A 204 19.46 16.88 -2.28
N SER A 205 18.59 15.86 -2.34
CA SER A 205 17.15 16.04 -2.18
C SER A 205 16.73 16.17 -0.71
N TYR A 206 15.66 16.92 -0.49
CA TYR A 206 14.92 16.97 0.76
C TYR A 206 13.48 16.59 0.48
N GLY A 207 12.90 15.75 1.35
CA GLY A 207 11.48 15.48 1.36
C GLY A 207 10.99 15.42 2.81
N PRO A 208 9.80 15.99 3.12
CA PRO A 208 9.30 16.06 4.50
C PRO A 208 9.12 14.67 5.15
N CYS A 209 8.85 13.62 4.34
CA CYS A 209 8.79 12.24 4.80
C CYS A 209 10.12 11.46 4.59
N GLN A 210 10.84 11.74 3.50
CA GLN A 210 12.14 11.11 3.20
C GLN A 210 13.19 11.41 4.30
N PHE A 211 13.23 12.66 4.78
CA PHE A 211 14.21 13.11 5.77
C PHE A 211 14.09 12.38 7.13
N PRO A 212 12.92 12.33 7.81
CA PRO A 212 12.79 11.57 9.05
C PRO A 212 12.95 10.06 8.83
N THR A 213 12.59 9.53 7.66
CA THR A 213 12.80 8.11 7.33
C THR A 213 14.29 7.75 7.33
N LEU A 214 15.14 8.57 6.68
CA LEU A 214 16.59 8.44 6.78
C LEU A 214 17.08 8.64 8.22
N GLY A 215 16.41 9.52 8.98
CA GLY A 215 16.64 9.73 10.40
C GLY A 215 16.62 8.45 11.23
N PHE A 216 15.65 7.55 11.02
CA PHE A 216 15.61 6.26 11.74
C PHE A 216 16.83 5.37 11.45
N VAL A 217 17.34 5.38 10.22
CA VAL A 217 18.52 4.61 9.83
C VAL A 217 19.78 5.18 10.48
N VAL A 218 19.94 6.50 10.43
CA VAL A 218 21.09 7.19 11.04
C VAL A 218 21.08 7.09 12.56
N ASP A 219 19.90 7.19 13.19
CA ASP A 219 19.72 6.99 14.63
C ASP A 219 20.13 5.58 15.05
N GLN A 220 19.68 4.55 14.33
CA GLN A 220 20.09 3.17 14.60
C GLN A 220 21.60 2.97 14.40
N PHE A 221 22.18 3.55 13.35
CA PHE A 221 23.62 3.49 13.12
C PHE A 221 24.40 4.11 14.28
N ARG A 222 24.02 5.30 14.74
CA ARG A 222 24.65 5.97 15.88
C ARG A 222 24.52 5.19 17.17
N ARG A 223 23.35 4.58 17.44
CA ARG A 223 23.16 3.71 18.62
C ARG A 223 24.12 2.53 18.62
N VAL A 224 24.39 1.95 17.45
CA VAL A 224 25.35 0.85 17.30
C VAL A 224 26.79 1.35 17.49
N GLU A 225 27.15 2.50 16.90
CA GLU A 225 28.49 3.10 17.09
C GLU A 225 28.78 3.50 18.54
N SER A 226 27.78 4.05 19.24
CA SER A 226 27.93 4.47 20.64
C SER A 226 27.75 3.32 21.65
N PHE A 227 27.44 2.10 21.19
CA PHE A 227 27.22 0.97 22.08
C PHE A 227 28.56 0.53 22.68
N VAL A 228 28.66 0.56 24.00
CA VAL A 228 29.81 0.02 24.75
C VAL A 228 29.41 -1.36 25.28
N PRO A 229 29.96 -2.46 24.76
CA PRO A 229 29.67 -3.79 25.26
C PRO A 229 30.18 -3.94 26.70
N GLU A 230 29.32 -4.46 27.58
CA GLU A 230 29.69 -4.76 28.96
C GLU A 230 29.81 -6.28 29.16
N ALA A 231 30.92 -6.72 29.75
CA ALA A 231 31.08 -8.11 30.14
C ALA A 231 30.05 -8.46 31.23
N PHE A 232 29.43 -9.63 31.09
CA PHE A 232 28.53 -10.17 32.09
C PHE A 232 28.78 -11.66 32.30
N TRP A 233 28.43 -12.13 33.49
CA TRP A 233 28.60 -13.50 33.93
C TRP A 233 27.25 -14.07 34.38
N PHE A 234 27.04 -15.36 34.14
CA PHE A 234 25.87 -16.08 34.61
C PHE A 234 26.24 -17.50 35.00
N ILE A 235 25.49 -18.09 35.93
CA ILE A 235 25.67 -19.48 36.34
C ILE A 235 24.85 -20.35 35.41
N PHE A 236 25.51 -21.21 34.65
CA PHE A 236 24.87 -22.18 33.77
C PHE A 236 24.74 -23.53 34.49
N LEU A 237 23.54 -24.10 34.51
CA LEU A 237 23.28 -25.43 35.07
C LEU A 237 22.58 -26.28 34.02
N GLU A 238 23.14 -27.46 33.78
CA GLU A 238 22.54 -28.49 32.96
C GLU A 238 22.51 -29.82 33.69
N HIS A 239 21.53 -30.64 33.34
CA HIS A 239 21.39 -31.99 33.85
C HIS A 239 21.02 -32.91 32.70
N GLU A 240 21.86 -33.94 32.50
CA GLU A 240 21.64 -34.96 31.48
C GLU A 240 21.15 -36.24 32.14
N LYS A 241 20.14 -36.85 31.54
CA LYS A 241 19.61 -38.17 31.90
C LYS A 241 19.35 -38.95 30.61
N ASN A 242 19.19 -40.27 30.69
CA ASN A 242 19.00 -41.15 29.54
C ASN A 242 17.93 -40.68 28.52
N ASP A 243 16.95 -39.88 28.96
CA ASP A 243 15.83 -39.40 28.13
C ASP A 243 16.01 -37.97 27.60
N GLY A 244 17.15 -37.31 27.89
CA GLY A 244 17.50 -35.99 27.35
C GLY A 244 18.28 -35.07 28.30
N ARG A 245 18.59 -33.88 27.78
CA ARG A 245 19.33 -32.80 28.46
C ARG A 245 18.37 -31.67 28.84
N ALA A 246 18.39 -31.27 30.10
CA ALA A 246 17.65 -30.12 30.61
C ALA A 246 18.60 -28.97 30.96
N VAL A 247 18.32 -27.77 30.44
CA VAL A 247 19.04 -26.54 30.77
C VAL A 247 18.20 -25.71 31.73
N PHE A 248 18.79 -25.35 32.88
CA PHE A 248 18.15 -24.53 33.90
C PHE A 248 18.65 -23.08 33.81
N LEU A 249 17.72 -22.16 33.55
CA LEU A 249 18.02 -20.73 33.52
C LEU A 249 18.21 -20.19 34.94
N TRP A 250 19.31 -19.49 35.17
CA TRP A 250 19.56 -18.87 36.46
C TRP A 250 18.51 -17.81 36.77
N ARG A 251 17.89 -17.90 37.95
CA ARG A 251 16.83 -16.95 38.38
C ARG A 251 17.30 -15.48 38.40
N ARG A 252 18.59 -15.24 38.59
CA ARG A 252 19.20 -13.88 38.54
C ARG A 252 19.55 -13.41 37.13
N GLN A 253 19.34 -14.25 36.12
CA GLN A 253 19.72 -14.03 34.72
C GLN A 253 21.24 -13.87 34.55
N ARG A 254 21.79 -12.68 34.84
CA ARG A 254 23.22 -12.33 34.69
C ARG A 254 23.65 -11.31 35.73
N LEU A 255 24.95 -11.23 36.00
CA LEU A 255 25.61 -10.18 36.78
C LEU A 255 26.71 -9.51 35.95
N PHE A 256 26.94 -8.21 36.16
CA PHE A 256 28.03 -7.45 35.53
C PHE A 256 29.26 -7.34 36.44
N ASP A 257 29.29 -8.11 37.52
CA ASP A 257 30.42 -8.20 38.44
C ASP A 257 30.88 -9.66 38.51
N GLN A 258 32.13 -9.88 38.11
CA GLN A 258 32.73 -11.20 38.03
C GLN A 258 32.87 -11.85 39.41
N GLU A 259 33.35 -11.09 40.40
CA GLU A 259 33.64 -11.57 41.75
C GLU A 259 32.36 -11.97 42.48
N ALA A 260 31.30 -11.18 42.34
CA ALA A 260 29.98 -11.49 42.85
C ALA A 260 29.40 -12.76 42.20
N CYS A 261 29.55 -12.92 40.88
CA CYS A 261 29.12 -14.13 40.20
C CYS A 261 29.95 -15.35 40.64
N PHE A 262 31.26 -15.19 40.79
CA PHE A 262 32.17 -16.24 41.23
C PHE A 262 31.89 -16.69 42.66
N ALA A 263 31.65 -15.75 43.58
CA ALA A 263 31.28 -16.07 44.95
C ALA A 263 29.98 -16.88 45.05
N LEU A 264 29.00 -16.61 44.18
CA LEU A 264 27.76 -17.38 44.09
C LEU A 264 28.01 -18.76 43.45
N TYR A 265 28.83 -18.83 42.41
CA TYR A 265 29.24 -20.08 41.77
C TYR A 265 29.97 -21.01 42.74
N ALA A 266 30.91 -20.49 43.53
CA ALA A 266 31.63 -21.25 44.54
C ALA A 266 30.71 -21.87 45.60
N LYS A 267 29.62 -21.18 45.97
CA LYS A 267 28.60 -21.76 46.86
C LYS A 267 27.84 -22.91 46.19
N CYS A 268 27.58 -22.82 44.88
CA CYS A 268 26.94 -23.89 44.13
C CYS A 268 27.84 -25.12 43.97
N THR A 269 29.16 -24.95 43.79
CA THR A 269 30.10 -26.09 43.68
C THR A 269 30.30 -26.80 45.01
N GLN A 270 30.24 -26.07 46.13
CA GLN A 270 30.28 -26.65 47.48
C GLN A 270 29.02 -27.46 47.83
N ALA A 271 27.89 -27.17 47.18
CA ALA A 271 26.62 -27.86 47.39
C ALA A 271 26.03 -28.34 46.04
N PRO A 272 26.61 -29.38 45.40
CA PRO A 272 26.30 -29.73 44.02
C PRO A 272 24.94 -30.41 43.83
N THR A 273 24.26 -30.79 44.91
CA THR A 273 22.95 -31.45 44.84
C THR A 273 21.84 -30.45 44.54
N ALA A 274 21.28 -30.52 43.33
CA ALA A 274 20.09 -29.77 42.97
C ALA A 274 18.82 -30.41 43.55
N ARG A 275 17.93 -29.60 44.14
CA ARG A 275 16.62 -30.03 44.62
C ARG A 275 15.51 -29.31 43.87
N VAL A 276 14.57 -30.07 43.30
CA VAL A 276 13.34 -29.50 42.73
C VAL A 276 12.54 -28.83 43.85
N GLN A 277 12.43 -27.50 43.81
CA GLN A 277 11.62 -26.74 44.76
C GLN A 277 10.16 -26.64 44.32
N LEU A 278 9.91 -26.56 43.01
CA LEU A 278 8.59 -26.35 42.44
C LEU A 278 8.52 -26.87 41.00
N ALA A 279 7.53 -27.70 40.70
CA ALA A 279 7.15 -28.06 39.33
C ALA A 279 5.73 -27.58 39.08
N ARG A 280 5.55 -26.68 38.11
CA ARG A 280 4.24 -26.15 37.71
C ARG A 280 4.07 -26.28 36.22
N SER A 281 2.91 -26.77 35.81
CA SER A 281 2.45 -26.73 34.43
C SER A 281 1.26 -25.77 34.35
N ARG A 282 1.23 -24.95 33.30
CA ARG A 282 0.10 -24.09 32.99
C ARG A 282 -0.18 -24.21 31.49
N PRO A 283 -1.45 -24.33 31.08
CA PRO A 283 -1.78 -24.25 29.67
C PRO A 283 -1.34 -22.88 29.14
N GLN A 284 -0.66 -22.87 28.00
CA GLN A 284 -0.27 -21.66 27.29
C GLN A 284 -0.94 -21.67 25.92
N GLU A 285 -1.63 -20.59 25.60
CA GLU A 285 -2.28 -20.42 24.30
C GLU A 285 -1.39 -19.58 23.39
N LYS A 286 -1.23 -20.03 22.16
CA LYS A 286 -0.62 -19.24 21.08
C LYS A 286 -1.74 -18.72 20.19
N TRP A 287 -1.85 -17.41 20.11
CA TRP A 287 -2.94 -16.76 19.39
C TRP A 287 -2.76 -16.91 17.88
N ARG A 288 -3.89 -17.04 17.17
CA ARG A 288 -3.93 -16.95 15.71
C ARG A 288 -3.61 -15.52 15.25
N PRO A 289 -3.07 -15.33 14.04
CA PRO A 289 -2.81 -13.98 13.53
C PRO A 289 -4.12 -13.21 13.33
N LEU A 290 -4.02 -11.89 13.38
CA LEU A 290 -5.07 -10.99 12.91
C LEU A 290 -5.18 -11.03 11.37
N PRO A 291 -6.31 -10.62 10.80
CA PRO A 291 -6.43 -10.31 9.38
C PRO A 291 -5.26 -9.46 8.87
N LEU A 292 -4.76 -9.81 7.69
CA LEU A 292 -3.50 -9.28 7.16
C LEU A 292 -3.69 -7.84 6.64
N THR A 293 -3.00 -6.88 7.27
CA THR A 293 -2.93 -5.49 6.81
C THR A 293 -1.76 -5.27 5.86
N THR A 294 -1.71 -4.12 5.17
CA THR A 294 -0.58 -3.77 4.27
C THR A 294 0.77 -3.78 5.00
N VAL A 295 0.82 -3.27 6.24
CA VAL A 295 2.05 -3.21 7.03
C VAL A 295 2.51 -4.61 7.41
N GLU A 296 1.61 -5.48 7.87
CA GLU A 296 1.98 -6.85 8.24
C GLU A 296 2.34 -7.71 7.02
N LEU A 297 1.67 -7.50 5.88
CA LEU A 297 2.08 -8.09 4.59
C LEU A 297 3.53 -7.72 4.25
N GLN A 298 3.84 -6.42 4.26
CA GLN A 298 5.19 -5.94 3.94
C GLN A 298 6.25 -6.48 4.91
N LYS A 299 5.98 -6.47 6.23
CA LYS A 299 6.89 -7.03 7.23
C LYS A 299 7.11 -8.54 7.05
N CYS A 300 6.03 -9.30 6.83
CA CYS A 300 6.12 -10.75 6.64
C CYS A 300 6.90 -11.09 5.37
N CYS A 301 6.60 -10.46 4.25
CA CYS A 301 7.30 -10.70 3.00
C CYS A 301 8.76 -10.23 3.06
N ALA A 302 9.07 -9.10 3.69
CA ALA A 302 10.45 -8.67 3.88
C ALA A 302 11.25 -9.66 4.76
N ARG A 303 10.63 -10.16 5.84
CA ARG A 303 11.28 -11.11 6.75
C ARG A 303 11.48 -12.50 6.13
N PHE A 304 10.44 -13.03 5.50
CA PHE A 304 10.42 -14.43 5.05
C PHE A 304 10.79 -14.60 3.58
N LEU A 305 10.44 -13.64 2.72
CA LEU A 305 10.67 -13.71 1.27
C LEU A 305 11.82 -12.80 0.80
N ARG A 306 12.37 -11.95 1.70
CA ARG A 306 13.48 -11.02 1.40
C ARG A 306 13.16 -10.05 0.25
N LEU A 307 11.89 -9.68 0.09
CA LEU A 307 11.43 -8.73 -0.92
C LEU A 307 11.41 -7.32 -0.34
N SER A 308 11.73 -6.32 -1.17
CA SER A 308 11.59 -4.91 -0.80
C SER A 308 10.11 -4.48 -0.83
N PRO A 309 9.71 -3.47 -0.03
CA PRO A 309 8.31 -3.03 0.04
C PRO A 309 7.71 -2.65 -1.32
N ASP A 310 8.49 -2.03 -2.22
CA ASP A 310 8.05 -1.65 -3.56
C ASP A 310 7.71 -2.87 -4.43
N VAL A 311 8.57 -3.90 -4.43
CA VAL A 311 8.33 -5.15 -5.15
C VAL A 311 7.09 -5.87 -4.58
N ILE A 312 6.94 -5.89 -3.25
CA ILE A 312 5.79 -6.51 -2.58
C ILE A 312 4.48 -5.84 -3.04
N MET A 313 4.43 -4.50 -3.02
CA MET A 313 3.23 -3.77 -3.45
C MET A 313 2.95 -3.96 -4.93
N SER A 314 3.98 -3.95 -5.79
CA SER A 314 3.81 -4.20 -7.23
C SER A 314 3.21 -5.58 -7.51
N ILE A 315 3.68 -6.63 -6.82
CA ILE A 315 3.14 -7.99 -6.97
C ILE A 315 1.70 -8.05 -6.43
N ALA A 316 1.45 -7.48 -5.25
CA ALA A 316 0.14 -7.51 -4.62
C ALA A 316 -0.92 -6.79 -5.49
N GLU A 317 -0.58 -5.63 -6.06
CA GLU A 317 -1.43 -4.93 -7.03
C GLU A 317 -1.66 -5.75 -8.30
N GLY A 318 -0.63 -6.45 -8.78
CA GLY A 318 -0.76 -7.37 -9.92
C GLY A 318 -1.76 -8.50 -9.65
N LEU A 319 -1.75 -9.07 -8.45
CA LEU A 319 -2.67 -10.11 -8.01
C LEU A 319 -4.09 -9.58 -7.79
N TYR A 320 -4.22 -8.37 -7.24
CA TYR A 320 -5.50 -7.69 -7.08
C TYR A 320 -6.19 -7.44 -8.42
N ASN A 321 -5.44 -6.94 -9.41
CA ASN A 321 -5.96 -6.68 -10.76
C ASN A 321 -6.42 -7.97 -11.47
N GLN A 322 -5.86 -9.12 -11.09
CA GLN A 322 -6.25 -10.44 -11.59
C GLN A 322 -7.41 -11.08 -10.79
N GLY A 323 -7.85 -10.44 -9.70
CA GLY A 323 -8.91 -10.93 -8.83
C GLY A 323 -8.50 -12.04 -7.86
N PHE A 324 -7.20 -12.25 -7.64
CA PHE A 324 -6.71 -13.26 -6.69
C PHE A 324 -6.76 -12.82 -5.23
N VAL A 325 -6.61 -11.52 -4.98
CA VAL A 325 -6.64 -10.92 -3.63
C VAL A 325 -7.54 -9.69 -3.62
N SER A 326 -8.04 -9.33 -2.44
CA SER A 326 -8.66 -8.01 -2.22
C SER A 326 -7.61 -6.90 -2.27
N TYR A 327 -8.09 -5.65 -2.31
CA TYR A 327 -7.24 -4.48 -2.47
C TYR A 327 -6.13 -4.42 -1.40
N PRO A 328 -4.84 -4.38 -1.79
CA PRO A 328 -3.71 -4.65 -0.89
C PRO A 328 -3.24 -3.42 -0.10
N ARG A 329 -3.94 -2.29 -0.20
CA ARG A 329 -3.66 -1.03 0.52
C ARG A 329 -4.77 -0.77 1.53
N THR A 330 -4.69 -1.43 2.69
CA THR A 330 -5.67 -1.36 3.77
C THR A 330 -5.00 -1.42 5.15
N GLU A 331 -5.55 -0.63 6.08
CA GLU A 331 -5.22 -0.64 7.50
C GLU A 331 -6.19 -1.52 8.31
N THR A 332 -7.21 -2.08 7.66
CA THR A 332 -8.29 -2.84 8.33
C THR A 332 -7.79 -4.21 8.75
N ASP A 333 -7.80 -4.48 10.05
CA ASP A 333 -7.40 -5.75 10.67
C ASP A 333 -8.60 -6.59 11.14
N GLN A 334 -9.77 -6.35 10.55
CA GLN A 334 -11.03 -7.03 10.85
C GLN A 334 -11.76 -7.41 9.56
N PHE A 335 -12.41 -8.57 9.55
CA PHE A 335 -13.27 -8.97 8.44
C PHE A 335 -14.62 -8.26 8.54
N ASP A 336 -15.18 -7.88 7.39
CA ASP A 336 -16.58 -7.46 7.31
C ASP A 336 -17.49 -8.61 7.75
N ARG A 337 -18.53 -8.30 8.52
CA ARG A 337 -19.52 -9.29 9.00
C ARG A 337 -20.23 -10.01 7.86
N ASN A 338 -20.35 -9.37 6.70
CA ASN A 338 -21.01 -9.92 5.52
C ASN A 338 -20.06 -10.68 4.58
N MET A 339 -18.78 -10.76 4.91
CA MET A 339 -17.80 -11.45 4.08
C MET A 339 -18.01 -12.97 4.16
N ASP A 340 -18.16 -13.61 3.00
CA ASP A 340 -18.27 -15.07 2.90
C ASP A 340 -16.90 -15.76 3.10
N LEU A 341 -16.44 -15.78 4.35
CA LEU A 341 -15.17 -16.39 4.74
C LEU A 341 -15.19 -17.91 4.48
N GLN A 342 -16.33 -18.58 4.67
CA GLN A 342 -16.45 -20.01 4.44
C GLN A 342 -16.32 -20.35 2.95
N GLY A 343 -16.94 -19.57 2.07
CA GLY A 343 -16.78 -19.70 0.62
C GLY A 343 -15.34 -19.44 0.16
N ILE A 344 -14.62 -18.50 0.79
CA ILE A 344 -13.20 -18.27 0.52
C ILE A 344 -12.36 -19.50 0.92
N VAL A 345 -12.54 -20.03 2.13
CA VAL A 345 -11.80 -21.23 2.58
C VAL A 345 -12.16 -22.45 1.73
N THR A 346 -13.42 -22.58 1.30
CA THR A 346 -13.86 -23.68 0.43
C THR A 346 -13.07 -23.71 -0.88
N LYS A 347 -12.76 -22.55 -1.48
CA LYS A 347 -11.92 -22.49 -2.69
C LYS A 347 -10.50 -23.03 -2.47
N LEU A 348 -9.98 -22.93 -1.24
CA LEU A 348 -8.64 -23.42 -0.88
C LEU A 348 -8.57 -24.94 -0.67
N THR A 349 -9.71 -25.63 -0.57
CA THR A 349 -9.75 -27.11 -0.44
C THR A 349 -9.18 -27.84 -1.65
N GLN A 350 -9.11 -27.16 -2.80
CA GLN A 350 -8.55 -27.69 -4.04
C GLN A 350 -7.04 -27.42 -4.19
N TYR A 351 -6.47 -26.56 -3.34
CA TYR A 351 -5.05 -26.22 -3.38
C TYR A 351 -4.26 -27.16 -2.48
N GLN A 352 -3.57 -28.13 -3.09
CA GLN A 352 -2.88 -29.23 -2.41
C GLN A 352 -2.07 -28.81 -1.16
N PRO A 353 -1.26 -27.73 -1.18
CA PRO A 353 -0.49 -27.33 0.01
C PRO A 353 -1.33 -26.94 1.24
N LEU A 354 -2.62 -26.57 1.06
CA LEU A 354 -3.53 -26.16 2.14
C LEU A 354 -4.81 -27.01 2.21
N ALA A 355 -4.99 -27.98 1.31
CA ALA A 355 -6.24 -28.70 1.12
C ALA A 355 -6.72 -29.37 2.41
N ASP A 356 -5.87 -30.16 3.06
CA ASP A 356 -6.20 -30.89 4.30
C ASP A 356 -6.59 -29.94 5.44
N TYR A 357 -5.90 -28.81 5.56
CA TYR A 357 -6.21 -27.80 6.58
C TYR A 357 -7.54 -27.10 6.30
N ALA A 358 -7.75 -26.68 5.05
CA ALA A 358 -9.00 -26.04 4.63
C ALA A 358 -10.22 -26.98 4.77
N GLN A 359 -10.06 -28.27 4.44
CA GLN A 359 -11.11 -29.27 4.59
C GLN A 359 -11.50 -29.48 6.06
N ARG A 360 -10.53 -29.51 6.98
CA ARG A 360 -10.81 -29.59 8.42
C ARG A 360 -11.57 -28.37 8.94
N LEU A 361 -11.24 -27.18 8.46
CA LEU A 361 -11.98 -25.97 8.81
C LEU A 361 -13.43 -26.05 8.32
N VAL A 362 -13.65 -26.37 7.04
CA VAL A 362 -15.00 -26.37 6.43
C VAL A 362 -15.88 -27.52 6.94
N GLY A 363 -15.33 -28.72 7.10
CA GLY A 363 -16.08 -29.94 7.45
C GLY A 363 -16.02 -30.35 8.92
N GLY A 364 -15.06 -29.87 9.68
CA GLY A 364 -14.73 -30.36 11.03
C GLY A 364 -15.26 -29.54 12.21
N ASN A 365 -16.15 -28.56 12.00
CA ASN A 365 -16.57 -27.61 13.04
C ASN A 365 -15.40 -26.79 13.65
N GLU A 366 -14.25 -26.74 12.97
CA GLU A 366 -13.07 -25.95 13.37
C GLU A 366 -13.15 -24.50 12.86
N PHE A 367 -14.12 -24.18 12.00
CA PHE A 367 -14.43 -22.82 11.59
C PHE A 367 -15.14 -22.07 12.74
N ARG A 368 -14.41 -21.20 13.43
CA ARG A 368 -14.89 -20.42 14.59
C ARG A 368 -14.74 -18.93 14.40
#